data_AF-A0AAD8YVG4-F1
#
_entry.id   AF-A0AAD8YVG4-F1
#
_cell.length_a   1.000
_cell.length_b   1.000
_cell.length_c   1.000
_cell.angle_alpha   90.00
_cell.angle_beta   90.00
_cell.angle_gamma   90.00
#
_symmetry.space_group_name_H-M   'P 1'
#
loop_
_entity.id
_entity.type
_entity.pdbx_description
1 polymer ?
#
loop_
_entity_poly.entity_id
_entity_poly.type
_entity_poly.pdbx_seq_one_letter_code
_entity_poly.pdbx_strand_id
1 'polypeptide(L)'
;MTLPILSTQLFPIEQFNPSIPQWRLPRLSSREAAMRASKAGSMLGKAKHAHTQRIHGHFKDTGDTRRMWEGVRAITNYRKTSPSCDSDAIFPDALNDFYARFEAQNNVAAEKSIPPQNDQVLCLTAADVRRTLRGVNPRKAAGPDNIPGHVLRECADQLADVLTDIFNISLSCAVVPTCFKIPTIIPVPKKPTVSCLNDYRPIALTSIIMKCFER
;
A
#
# COMPACT_ATOMS: atom_id res chain seq x y z
N MET A 1 45.50 13.33 56.53
CA MET A 1 44.96 13.83 55.25
C MET A 1 43.48 13.48 55.20
N THR A 2 42.68 14.46 55.58
CA THR A 2 41.23 14.41 55.79
C THR A 2 40.51 14.84 54.52
N LEU A 3 39.64 14.00 53.99
CA LEU A 3 38.76 14.32 52.86
C LEU A 3 37.50 15.07 53.37
N PRO A 4 37.04 16.13 52.70
CA PRO A 4 35.95 16.95 53.19
C PRO A 4 34.58 16.33 52.90
N ILE A 5 33.72 16.43 53.91
CA ILE A 5 32.29 16.09 53.92
C ILE A 5 31.55 17.16 53.10
N LEU A 6 30.89 16.76 52.00
CA LEU A 6 30.01 17.65 51.24
C LEU A 6 28.71 17.88 52.02
N SER A 7 28.55 19.14 52.42
CA SER A 7 27.42 19.72 53.13
C SER A 7 26.09 19.48 52.42
N THR A 8 25.11 19.01 53.17
CA THR A 8 23.70 18.93 52.79
C THR A 8 23.14 20.34 52.61
N GLN A 9 23.02 20.82 51.37
CA GLN A 9 22.21 22.00 51.07
C GLN A 9 20.72 21.65 51.24
N LEU A 10 20.16 22.07 52.36
CA LEU A 10 18.72 22.28 52.54
C LEU A 10 18.26 23.30 51.49
N PHE A 11 17.46 22.84 50.52
CA PHE A 11 16.72 23.76 49.64
C PHE A 11 15.71 24.54 50.50
N PRO A 12 15.70 25.89 50.44
CA PRO A 12 14.72 26.69 51.15
C PRO A 12 13.31 26.41 50.61
N ILE A 13 12.38 26.21 51.53
CA ILE A 13 10.96 26.31 51.28
C ILE A 13 10.67 27.79 50.94
N GLU A 14 9.79 27.99 49.95
CA GLU A 14 9.25 29.27 49.46
C GLU A 14 10.03 29.99 48.34
N GLN A 15 9.63 29.70 47.09
CA GLN A 15 9.19 30.77 46.18
C GLN A 15 7.93 30.31 45.46
N PHE A 16 6.79 30.72 46.00
CA PHE A 16 5.47 30.51 45.40
C PHE A 16 5.31 31.50 44.24
N ASN A 17 5.39 31.02 43.00
CA ASN A 17 5.12 31.82 41.80
C ASN A 17 3.59 31.99 41.64
N PRO A 18 3.02 33.20 41.82
CA PRO A 18 1.58 33.42 41.84
C PRO A 18 0.91 33.37 40.46
N SER A 19 1.69 33.23 39.37
CA SER A 19 1.18 33.29 37.99
C SER A 19 0.91 31.91 37.37
N ILE A 20 1.20 30.82 38.08
CA ILE A 20 0.85 29.46 37.61
C ILE A 20 -0.55 29.13 38.17
N PRO A 21 -1.57 28.88 37.33
CA PRO A 21 -2.86 28.45 37.84
C PRO A 21 -2.67 27.13 38.59
N GLN A 22 -2.79 27.20 39.91
CA GLN A 22 -2.78 26.00 40.75
C GLN A 22 -4.00 25.18 40.35
N TRP A 23 -3.78 24.04 39.68
CA TRP A 23 -4.81 23.03 39.47
C TRP A 23 -5.21 22.46 40.83
N ARG A 24 -6.05 23.20 41.57
CA ARG A 24 -6.67 22.74 42.81
C ARG A 24 -7.65 21.64 42.41
N LEU A 25 -7.19 20.40 42.39
CA LEU A 25 -8.07 19.24 42.28
C LEU A 25 -9.09 19.34 43.43
N PRO A 26 -10.40 19.21 43.16
CA PRO A 26 -11.40 19.19 44.23
C PRO A 26 -10.98 18.16 45.28
N ARG A 27 -11.00 18.54 46.57
CA ARG A 27 -10.80 17.59 47.66
C ARG A 27 -11.99 16.64 47.68
N LEU A 28 -11.88 15.55 46.92
CA LEU A 28 -12.84 14.46 46.94
C LEU A 28 -12.83 13.84 48.34
N SER A 29 -14.00 13.55 48.89
CA SER A 29 -14.06 12.77 50.12
C SER A 29 -13.40 11.41 49.90
N SER A 30 -12.81 10.82 50.95
CA SER A 30 -12.16 9.49 50.86
C SER A 30 -13.10 8.44 50.26
N ARG A 31 -14.41 8.57 50.48
CA ARG A 31 -15.45 7.68 49.97
C ARG A 31 -15.71 7.87 48.47
N GLU A 32 -15.71 9.11 47.96
CA GLU A 32 -15.85 9.39 46.53
C GLU A 32 -14.60 9.00 45.73
N ALA A 33 -13.41 9.23 46.31
CA ALA A 33 -12.15 8.78 45.73
C ALA A 33 -12.12 7.24 45.59
N ALA A 34 -12.55 6.52 46.62
CA ALA A 34 -12.66 5.06 46.60
C ALA A 34 -13.67 4.55 45.55
N MET A 35 -14.85 5.17 45.45
CA MET A 35 -15.84 4.82 44.42
C MET A 35 -15.32 5.05 43.00
N ARG A 36 -14.62 6.17 42.76
CA ARG A 36 -14.02 6.48 41.44
C ARG A 36 -12.89 5.50 41.10
N ALA A 37 -12.03 5.15 42.06
CA ALA A 37 -10.97 4.17 41.87
C ALA A 37 -11.53 2.77 41.56
N SER A 38 -12.57 2.34 42.28
CA SER A 38 -13.26 1.07 42.01
C SER A 38 -13.89 1.05 40.62
N LYS A 39 -14.58 2.13 40.22
CA LYS A 39 -15.15 2.28 38.89
C LYS A 39 -14.07 2.26 37.80
N ALA A 40 -12.96 2.97 38.00
CA ALA A 40 -11.84 2.99 37.07
C ALA A 40 -11.19 1.60 36.93
N GLY A 41 -11.01 0.88 38.04
CA GLY A 41 -10.51 -0.50 38.03
C GLY A 41 -11.42 -1.46 37.27
N SER A 42 -12.75 -1.36 37.48
CA SER A 42 -13.73 -2.14 36.74
C SER A 42 -13.71 -1.82 35.24
N MET A 43 -13.63 -0.54 34.88
CA MET A 43 -13.55 -0.11 33.48
C MET A 43 -12.26 -0.61 32.81
N LEU A 44 -11.12 -0.54 33.51
CA LEU A 44 -9.85 -1.08 33.02
C LEU A 44 -9.93 -2.61 32.83
N GLY A 45 -10.55 -3.33 33.77
CA GLY A 45 -10.79 -4.77 33.64
C GLY A 45 -11.62 -5.12 32.41
N LYS A 46 -12.73 -4.40 32.19
CA LYS A 46 -13.58 -4.56 30.99
C LYS A 46 -12.83 -4.25 29.70
N ALA A 47 -12.03 -3.18 29.69
CA ALA A 47 -11.23 -2.80 28.54
C ALA A 47 -10.15 -3.84 28.20
N LYS A 48 -9.47 -4.39 29.22
CA LYS A 48 -8.50 -5.48 29.06
C LYS A 48 -9.17 -6.72 28.48
N HIS A 49 -10.30 -7.15 29.06
CA HIS A 49 -11.03 -8.31 28.56
C HIS A 49 -11.49 -8.14 27.10
N ALA A 50 -12.06 -6.97 26.76
CA ALA A 50 -12.47 -6.66 25.39
C ALA A 50 -11.28 -6.68 24.41
N HIS A 51 -10.11 -6.18 24.83
CA HIS A 51 -8.91 -6.24 24.01
C HIS A 51 -8.43 -7.67 23.80
N THR A 52 -8.36 -8.48 24.87
CA THR A 52 -8.00 -9.89 24.80
C THR A 52 -8.94 -10.67 23.86
N GLN A 53 -10.25 -10.46 23.96
CA GLN A 53 -11.23 -11.10 23.05
C GLN A 53 -11.02 -10.72 21.58
N ARG A 54 -10.71 -9.44 21.31
CA ARG A 54 -10.39 -8.97 19.96
C ARG A 54 -9.16 -9.67 19.40
N ILE A 55 -8.08 -9.75 20.18
CA ILE A 55 -6.85 -10.44 19.80
C ILE A 55 -7.13 -11.91 19.53
N HIS A 56 -7.84 -12.61 20.41
CA HIS A 56 -8.19 -14.01 20.20
C HIS A 56 -9.05 -14.23 18.94
N GLY A 57 -9.92 -13.28 18.59
CA GLY A 57 -10.71 -13.34 17.37
C GLY A 57 -9.89 -13.44 16.07
N HIS A 58 -8.66 -12.92 16.06
CA HIS A 58 -7.76 -12.99 14.91
C HIS A 58 -7.16 -14.40 14.66
N PHE A 59 -7.21 -15.30 15.65
CA PHE A 59 -6.55 -16.62 15.60
C PHE A 59 -7.53 -17.80 15.59
N LYS A 60 -8.84 -17.56 15.44
CA LYS A 60 -9.87 -18.62 15.44
C LYS A 60 -9.98 -19.37 14.10
N ASP A 61 -9.65 -18.72 12.98
CA ASP A 61 -9.81 -19.28 11.64
C ASP A 61 -8.44 -19.70 11.07
N THR A 62 -8.17 -21.01 11.02
CA THR A 62 -6.86 -21.58 10.61
C THR A 62 -6.51 -21.39 9.13
N GLY A 63 -7.47 -20.98 8.30
CA GLY A 63 -7.28 -20.76 6.86
C GLY A 63 -7.06 -19.30 6.44
N ASP A 64 -7.30 -18.31 7.31
CA ASP A 64 -7.16 -16.89 6.98
C ASP A 64 -5.86 -16.30 7.53
N THR A 65 -4.79 -16.50 6.76
CA THR A 65 -3.46 -15.99 7.10
C THR A 65 -3.45 -14.46 7.25
N ARG A 66 -4.35 -13.73 6.58
CA ARG A 66 -4.43 -12.26 6.68
C ARG A 66 -4.96 -11.83 8.05
N ARG A 67 -6.06 -12.44 8.52
CA ARG A 67 -6.60 -12.15 9.85
C ARG A 67 -5.62 -12.51 10.96
N MET A 68 -4.88 -13.60 10.80
CA MET A 68 -3.77 -13.95 11.70
C MET A 68 -2.70 -12.85 11.75
N TRP A 69 -2.25 -12.35 10.60
CA TRP A 69 -1.26 -11.27 10.53
C TRP A 69 -1.76 -9.93 11.12
N GLU A 70 -3.07 -9.65 11.04
CA GLU A 70 -3.68 -8.50 11.72
C GLU A 70 -3.56 -8.62 13.24
N GLY A 71 -3.81 -9.82 13.79
CA GLY A 71 -3.61 -10.12 15.22
C GLY A 71 -2.15 -9.94 15.66
N VAL A 72 -1.19 -10.43 14.86
CA VAL A 72 0.25 -10.28 15.14
C VAL A 72 0.65 -8.79 15.18
N ARG A 73 0.16 -7.97 14.26
CA ARG A 73 0.45 -6.52 14.26
C ARG A 73 -0.14 -5.82 15.49
N ALA A 74 -1.36 -6.21 15.89
CA ALA A 74 -2.03 -5.63 17.05
C ALA A 74 -1.30 -5.94 18.38
N ILE A 75 -0.63 -7.10 18.47
CA ILE A 75 0.18 -7.47 19.65
C ILE A 75 1.54 -6.78 19.63
N THR A 76 2.21 -6.76 18.47
CA THR A 76 3.62 -6.35 18.35
C THR A 76 3.80 -4.85 18.14
N ASN A 77 2.72 -4.11 17.89
CA ASN A 77 2.75 -2.73 17.35
C ASN A 77 3.63 -2.62 16.10
N TYR A 78 3.81 -3.71 15.35
CA TYR A 78 4.62 -3.72 14.15
C TYR A 78 3.97 -2.84 13.07
N ARG A 79 4.58 -1.68 12.86
CA ARG A 79 4.30 -0.79 11.74
C ARG A 79 5.46 -0.91 10.78
N LYS A 80 5.19 -1.26 9.52
CA LYS A 80 6.19 -1.19 8.47
C LYS A 80 6.58 0.29 8.35
N THR A 81 7.75 0.65 8.87
CA THR A 81 8.35 1.95 8.57
C THR A 81 8.56 1.97 7.06
N SER A 82 7.80 2.79 6.36
CA SER A 82 8.21 3.23 5.03
C SER A 82 9.56 3.91 5.22
N PRO A 83 10.65 3.43 4.60
CA PRO A 83 11.89 4.18 4.62
C PRO A 83 11.56 5.57 4.08
N SER A 84 11.89 6.62 4.83
CA SER A 84 11.83 7.98 4.32
C SER A 84 12.82 8.04 3.16
N CYS A 85 12.31 8.10 1.94
CA CYS A 85 13.13 8.37 0.78
C CYS A 85 13.53 9.84 0.86
N ASP A 86 14.81 10.10 1.16
CA ASP A 86 15.46 11.28 0.60
C ASP A 86 15.31 11.14 -0.92
N SER A 87 14.49 12.02 -1.49
CA SER A 87 14.13 11.96 -2.91
C SER A 87 15.27 12.55 -3.73
N ASP A 88 16.41 11.87 -3.77
CA ASP A 88 17.43 12.11 -4.77
C ASP A 88 16.89 11.57 -6.10
N ALA A 89 16.37 12.46 -6.95
CA ALA A 89 15.89 12.14 -8.31
C ALA A 89 16.92 11.38 -9.16
N ILE A 90 18.19 11.43 -8.75
CA ILE A 90 19.31 10.68 -9.29
C ILE A 90 19.06 9.16 -9.29
N PHE A 91 18.37 8.61 -8.28
CA PHE A 91 18.19 7.15 -8.18
C PHE A 91 17.19 6.58 -9.21
N PRO A 92 15.97 7.13 -9.38
CA PRO A 92 15.06 6.75 -10.46
C PRO A 92 15.69 6.88 -11.85
N ASP A 93 16.42 7.96 -12.11
CA ASP A 93 17.07 8.19 -13.41
C ASP A 93 18.18 7.14 -13.66
N ALA A 94 19.02 6.87 -12.66
CA ALA A 94 20.03 5.82 -12.76
C ALA A 94 19.44 4.43 -13.02
N LEU A 95 18.26 4.12 -12.45
CA LEU A 95 17.53 2.88 -12.73
C LEU A 95 16.95 2.85 -14.15
N ASN A 96 16.40 3.97 -14.61
CA ASN A 96 15.88 4.10 -15.98
C ASN A 96 17.00 3.87 -17.00
N ASP A 97 18.14 4.55 -16.85
CA ASP A 97 19.32 4.35 -17.71
C ASP A 97 19.82 2.90 -17.64
N PHE A 98 19.85 2.32 -16.43
CA PHE A 98 20.25 0.94 -16.22
C PHE A 98 19.32 -0.05 -16.93
N TYR A 99 18.02 0.17 -16.99
CA TYR A 99 17.09 -0.73 -17.68
C TYR A 99 17.02 -0.45 -19.19
N ALA A 100 17.06 0.82 -19.61
CA ALA A 100 16.98 1.22 -21.00
C ALA A 100 18.17 0.72 -21.84
N ARG A 101 19.35 0.51 -21.24
CA ARG A 101 20.52 -0.03 -21.96
C ARG A 101 20.26 -1.38 -22.64
N PHE A 102 19.34 -2.19 -22.10
CA PHE A 102 19.01 -3.50 -22.67
C PHE A 102 18.19 -3.35 -23.96
N GLU A 103 17.42 -2.28 -24.09
CA GLU A 103 16.65 -1.97 -25.30
C GLU A 103 17.50 -1.20 -26.33
N ALA A 104 18.44 -0.37 -25.88
CA ALA A 104 19.35 0.37 -26.77
C ALA A 104 20.19 -0.52 -27.70
N GLN A 105 20.36 -1.79 -27.34
CA GLN A 105 21.08 -2.79 -28.14
C GLN A 105 20.17 -3.55 -29.13
N ASN A 106 18.84 -3.39 -29.03
CA ASN A 106 17.88 -4.00 -29.94
C ASN A 106 17.63 -3.10 -31.16
N ASN A 107 18.42 -3.30 -32.22
CA ASN A 107 18.23 -2.64 -33.52
C ASN A 107 17.30 -3.41 -34.48
N VAL A 108 16.55 -4.39 -33.98
CA VAL A 108 15.62 -5.17 -34.80
C VAL A 108 14.36 -4.33 -35.03
N ALA A 109 14.19 -3.82 -36.24
CA ALA A 109 12.93 -3.21 -36.64
C ALA A 109 11.82 -4.26 -36.57
N ALA A 110 10.72 -3.94 -35.90
CA ALA A 110 9.55 -4.81 -35.88
C ALA A 110 8.98 -4.92 -37.30
N GLU A 111 9.22 -6.05 -37.97
CA GLU A 111 8.61 -6.34 -39.26
C GLU A 111 7.13 -6.68 -39.06
N LYS A 112 6.24 -5.93 -39.73
CA LYS A 112 4.83 -6.33 -39.84
C LYS A 112 4.75 -7.51 -40.79
N SER A 113 4.52 -8.71 -40.27
CA SER A 113 4.20 -9.85 -41.11
C SER A 113 2.84 -9.62 -41.77
N ILE A 114 2.75 -9.87 -43.07
CA ILE A 114 1.47 -9.90 -43.78
C ILE A 114 0.71 -11.12 -43.25
N PRO A 115 -0.48 -10.95 -42.62
CA PRO A 115 -1.24 -12.09 -42.16
C PRO A 115 -1.62 -12.99 -43.35
N PRO A 116 -1.61 -14.31 -43.19
CA PRO A 116 -2.01 -15.24 -44.25
C PRO A 116 -3.45 -14.95 -44.70
N GLN A 117 -3.74 -15.14 -45.99
CA GLN A 117 -5.01 -14.76 -46.64
C GLN A 117 -6.28 -15.39 -46.03
N ASN A 118 -6.15 -16.38 -45.14
CA ASN A 118 -7.25 -17.11 -44.55
C ASN A 118 -7.47 -16.83 -43.05
N ASP A 119 -6.76 -15.85 -42.48
CA ASP A 119 -7.00 -15.44 -41.10
C ASP A 119 -8.30 -14.63 -41.01
N GLN A 120 -9.24 -15.12 -40.21
CA GLN A 120 -10.40 -14.34 -39.83
C GLN A 120 -9.94 -13.17 -38.97
N VAL A 121 -10.39 -11.96 -39.30
CA VAL A 121 -10.18 -10.78 -38.46
C VAL A 121 -10.84 -11.06 -37.11
N LEU A 122 -10.03 -11.13 -36.05
CA LEU A 122 -10.54 -11.27 -34.69
C LEU A 122 -11.51 -10.13 -34.40
N CYS A 123 -12.76 -10.47 -34.14
CA CYS A 123 -13.82 -9.52 -33.80
C CYS A 123 -14.32 -9.85 -32.40
N LEU A 124 -14.15 -8.89 -31.50
CA LEU A 124 -14.60 -9.00 -30.12
C LEU A 124 -16.06 -8.56 -30.01
N THR A 125 -16.82 -9.28 -29.19
CA THR A 125 -18.18 -8.87 -28.83
C THR A 125 -18.19 -8.07 -27.52
N ALA A 126 -19.19 -7.21 -27.35
CA ALA A 126 -19.41 -6.53 -26.07
C ALA A 126 -19.61 -7.49 -24.90
N ALA A 127 -20.19 -8.67 -25.15
CA ALA A 127 -20.37 -9.70 -24.12
C ALA A 127 -19.02 -10.26 -23.63
N ASP A 128 -18.07 -10.47 -24.54
CA ASP A 128 -16.74 -10.96 -24.20
C ASP A 128 -15.93 -9.92 -23.43
N VAL A 129 -15.91 -8.68 -23.91
CA VAL A 129 -15.23 -7.57 -23.22
C VAL A 129 -15.82 -7.35 -21.83
N ARG A 130 -17.15 -7.35 -21.71
CA ARG A 130 -17.85 -7.25 -20.41
C ARG A 130 -17.47 -8.39 -19.46
N ARG A 131 -17.40 -9.63 -19.96
CA ARG A 131 -16.97 -10.79 -19.17
C ARG A 131 -15.53 -10.59 -18.67
N THR A 132 -14.64 -10.11 -19.53
CA THR A 132 -13.24 -9.85 -19.19
C THR A 132 -13.12 -8.73 -18.13
N LEU A 133 -13.87 -7.64 -18.28
CA LEU A 133 -13.92 -6.54 -17.29
C LEU A 133 -14.46 -7.01 -15.94
N ARG A 134 -15.54 -7.81 -15.93
CA ARG A 134 -16.11 -8.36 -14.69
C ARG A 134 -15.17 -9.34 -13.99
N GLY A 135 -14.27 -9.99 -14.75
CA GLY A 135 -13.23 -10.89 -14.26
C GLY A 135 -11.96 -10.18 -13.77
N VAL A 136 -11.87 -8.86 -13.86
CA VAL A 136 -10.72 -8.09 -13.33
C VAL A 136 -10.59 -8.30 -11.83
N ASN A 137 -9.37 -8.58 -11.37
CA ASN A 137 -9.08 -8.63 -9.95
C ASN A 137 -9.04 -7.20 -9.37
N PRO A 138 -10.01 -6.79 -8.53
CA PRO A 138 -10.12 -5.41 -8.04
C PRO A 138 -8.95 -4.99 -7.14
N ARG A 139 -8.15 -5.95 -6.67
CA ARG A 139 -7.00 -5.72 -5.77
C ARG A 139 -5.68 -5.50 -6.51
N LYS A 140 -5.65 -5.62 -7.84
CA LYS A 140 -4.45 -5.31 -8.61
C LYS A 140 -4.17 -3.81 -8.57
N ALA A 141 -2.88 -3.46 -8.52
CA ALA A 141 -2.45 -2.07 -8.63
C ALA A 141 -2.87 -1.47 -9.98
N ALA A 142 -3.25 -0.20 -9.95
CA ALA A 142 -3.58 0.57 -11.15
C ALA A 142 -2.33 0.78 -12.01
N GLY A 143 -2.52 0.89 -13.33
CA GLY A 143 -1.45 1.21 -14.27
C GLY A 143 -1.12 2.70 -14.28
N PRO A 144 -0.37 3.17 -15.30
CA PRO A 144 -0.06 4.60 -15.49
C PRO A 144 -1.30 5.47 -15.72
N ASP A 145 -2.42 4.87 -16.13
CA ASP A 145 -3.73 5.53 -16.26
C ASP A 145 -4.40 5.82 -14.90
N ASN A 146 -3.87 5.29 -13.81
CA ASN A 146 -4.41 5.38 -12.46
C ASN A 146 -5.88 4.91 -12.35
N ILE A 147 -6.32 4.02 -13.25
CA ILE A 147 -7.66 3.43 -13.20
C ILE A 147 -7.58 2.12 -12.40
N PRO A 148 -8.19 2.05 -11.21
CA PRO A 148 -8.13 0.85 -10.39
C PRO A 148 -9.07 -0.24 -10.93
N GLY A 149 -8.71 -1.50 -10.70
CA GLY A 149 -9.45 -2.63 -11.25
C GLY A 149 -10.89 -2.76 -10.73
N HIS A 150 -11.19 -2.22 -9.54
CA HIS A 150 -12.56 -2.21 -9.03
C HIS A 150 -13.48 -1.31 -9.86
N VAL A 151 -13.01 -0.15 -10.31
CA VAL A 151 -13.78 0.76 -11.19
C VAL A 151 -14.11 0.05 -12.51
N LEU A 152 -13.14 -0.61 -13.14
CA LEU A 152 -13.38 -1.34 -14.38
C LEU A 152 -14.40 -2.48 -14.21
N ARG A 153 -14.38 -3.14 -13.05
CA ARG A 153 -15.30 -4.23 -12.74
C ARG A 153 -16.72 -3.74 -12.47
N GLU A 154 -16.86 -2.64 -11.72
CA GLU A 154 -18.15 -2.04 -11.37
C GLU A 154 -18.79 -1.33 -12.56
N CYS A 155 -17.98 -0.66 -13.38
CA CYS A 155 -18.41 0.04 -14.59
C CYS A 155 -18.37 -0.85 -15.85
N ALA A 156 -18.29 -2.17 -15.70
CA ALA A 156 -18.12 -3.09 -16.82
C ALA A 156 -19.26 -3.00 -17.84
N ASP A 157 -20.49 -2.76 -17.38
CA ASP A 157 -21.66 -2.67 -18.26
C ASP A 157 -21.66 -1.40 -19.12
N GLN A 158 -21.13 -0.30 -18.58
CA GLN A 158 -21.04 1.00 -19.25
C GLN A 158 -19.81 1.07 -20.17
N LEU A 159 -18.71 0.41 -19.79
CA LEU A 159 -17.45 0.46 -20.51
C LEU A 159 -17.33 -0.59 -21.62
N ALA A 160 -18.11 -1.69 -21.56
CA ALA A 160 -17.98 -2.80 -22.48
C ALA A 160 -18.10 -2.38 -23.94
N ASP A 161 -19.16 -1.66 -24.31
CA ASP A 161 -19.42 -1.31 -25.70
C ASP A 161 -18.33 -0.38 -26.26
N VAL A 162 -17.97 0.66 -25.49
CA VAL A 162 -16.91 1.61 -25.87
C VAL A 162 -15.55 0.92 -26.03
N LEU A 163 -15.19 0.04 -25.10
CA LEU A 163 -13.91 -0.68 -25.19
C LEU A 163 -13.92 -1.72 -26.31
N THR A 164 -15.06 -2.34 -26.61
CA THR A 164 -15.21 -3.23 -27.77
C THR A 164 -14.92 -2.49 -29.08
N ASP A 165 -15.47 -1.30 -29.27
CA ASP A 165 -15.22 -0.50 -30.47
C ASP A 165 -13.73 -0.15 -30.60
N ILE A 166 -13.12 0.32 -29.51
CA ILE A 166 -11.68 0.65 -29.47
C ILE A 166 -10.82 -0.58 -29.79
N PHE A 167 -11.14 -1.73 -29.21
CA PHE A 167 -10.39 -2.97 -29.41
C PHE A 167 -10.53 -3.48 -30.85
N ASN A 168 -11.74 -3.48 -31.41
CA ASN A 168 -11.95 -3.91 -32.79
C ASN A 168 -11.29 -2.97 -33.81
N ILE A 169 -11.31 -1.65 -33.57
CA ILE A 169 -10.55 -0.69 -34.37
C ILE A 169 -9.06 -1.00 -34.28
N SER A 170 -8.53 -1.16 -33.06
CA SER A 170 -7.12 -1.52 -32.82
C SER A 170 -6.70 -2.80 -33.56
N LEU A 171 -7.55 -3.83 -33.54
CA LEU A 171 -7.32 -5.11 -34.23
C LEU A 171 -7.36 -4.92 -35.75
N SER A 172 -8.36 -4.21 -36.28
CA SER A 172 -8.52 -3.96 -37.72
C SER A 172 -7.36 -3.15 -38.32
N CYS A 173 -6.83 -2.19 -37.57
CA CYS A 173 -5.69 -1.37 -38.00
C CYS A 173 -4.34 -2.03 -37.72
N ALA A 174 -4.30 -3.14 -36.97
CA ALA A 174 -3.09 -3.72 -36.41
C ALA A 174 -2.23 -2.68 -35.67
N VAL A 175 -2.88 -1.79 -34.90
CA VAL A 175 -2.23 -0.72 -34.13
C VAL A 175 -2.85 -0.64 -32.75
N VAL A 176 -2.05 -0.97 -31.72
CA VAL A 176 -2.45 -0.80 -30.32
C VAL A 176 -2.32 0.69 -29.93
N PRO A 177 -3.33 1.29 -29.26
CA PRO A 177 -3.27 2.65 -28.74
C PRO A 177 -2.04 2.88 -27.85
N THR A 178 -1.38 4.04 -28.00
CA THR A 178 -0.17 4.37 -27.25
C THR A 178 -0.39 4.36 -25.74
N CYS A 179 -1.55 4.85 -25.27
CA CYS A 179 -1.92 4.81 -23.84
C CYS A 179 -1.99 3.40 -23.26
N PHE A 180 -2.25 2.37 -24.07
CA PHE A 180 -2.27 0.98 -23.61
C PHE A 180 -0.87 0.34 -23.61
N LYS A 181 0.01 0.81 -24.49
CA LYS A 181 1.39 0.31 -24.64
C LYS A 181 2.34 0.78 -23.56
N ILE A 182 2.06 1.91 -22.90
CA ILE A 182 2.97 2.50 -21.91
C ILE A 182 2.84 1.74 -20.57
N PRO A 183 3.93 1.17 -20.02
CA PRO A 183 3.98 0.68 -18.65
C PRO A 183 4.68 1.68 -17.72
N THR A 184 4.42 1.56 -16.41
CA THR A 184 5.31 2.13 -15.39
C THR A 184 6.22 1.03 -14.86
N ILE A 185 7.55 1.22 -14.90
CA ILE A 185 8.50 0.25 -14.34
C ILE A 185 8.64 0.48 -12.84
N ILE A 186 8.31 -0.54 -12.05
CA ILE A 186 8.44 -0.54 -10.60
C ILE A 186 9.63 -1.41 -10.20
N PRO A 187 10.73 -0.84 -9.67
CA PRO A 187 11.88 -1.60 -9.21
C PRO A 187 11.56 -2.29 -7.88
N VAL A 188 11.60 -3.63 -7.85
CA VAL A 188 11.35 -4.42 -6.63
C VAL A 188 12.64 -5.09 -6.16
N PRO A 189 13.10 -4.86 -4.91
CA PRO A 189 14.28 -5.53 -4.36
C PRO A 189 14.18 -7.07 -4.41
N LYS A 190 15.23 -7.74 -4.90
CA LYS A 190 15.38 -9.21 -4.87
C LYS A 190 15.68 -9.74 -3.48
N LYS A 191 16.35 -8.93 -2.64
CA LYS A 191 16.86 -9.26 -1.31
C LYS A 191 16.67 -8.06 -0.36
N PRO A 192 16.64 -8.26 0.97
CA PRO A 192 16.37 -7.19 1.94
C PRO A 192 17.44 -6.09 1.91
N THR A 193 18.70 -6.44 1.64
CA THR A 193 19.81 -5.50 1.51
C THR A 193 20.21 -5.37 0.05
N VAL A 194 19.95 -4.22 -0.56
CA VAL A 194 20.31 -3.94 -1.95
C VAL A 194 21.75 -3.42 -1.97
N SER A 195 22.61 -4.06 -2.76
CA SER A 195 24.02 -3.67 -2.93
C SER A 195 24.30 -3.00 -4.28
N CYS A 196 23.53 -3.34 -5.33
CA CYS A 196 23.68 -2.76 -6.66
C CYS A 196 22.34 -2.69 -7.41
N LEU A 197 22.29 -1.96 -8.52
CA LEU A 197 21.08 -1.82 -9.35
C LEU A 197 20.56 -3.18 -9.89
N ASN A 198 21.46 -4.15 -10.06
CA ASN A 198 21.13 -5.50 -10.50
C ASN A 198 20.33 -6.30 -9.45
N ASP A 199 20.28 -5.83 -8.20
CA ASP A 199 19.50 -6.43 -7.12
C ASP A 199 18.02 -6.06 -7.20
N TYR A 200 17.60 -5.22 -8.16
CA TYR A 200 16.18 -4.93 -8.42
C TYR A 200 15.64 -5.78 -9.56
N ARG A 201 14.37 -6.17 -9.45
CA ARG A 201 13.55 -6.71 -10.55
C ARG A 201 12.71 -5.57 -11.13
N PRO A 202 12.80 -5.28 -12.44
CA PRO A 202 11.87 -4.36 -13.07
C PRO A 202 10.51 -5.06 -13.21
N ILE A 203 9.47 -4.54 -12.55
CA ILE A 203 8.10 -4.99 -12.73
C ILE A 203 7.37 -3.98 -13.60
N ALA A 204 7.00 -4.36 -14.82
CA ALA A 204 6.20 -3.53 -15.70
C ALA A 204 4.73 -3.51 -15.25
N LEU A 205 4.26 -2.36 -14.79
CA LEU A 205 2.88 -2.13 -14.42
C LEU A 205 2.14 -1.51 -15.60
N THR A 206 1.52 -2.35 -16.43
CA THR A 206 0.66 -1.93 -17.55
C THR A 206 -0.77 -1.60 -17.10
N SER A 207 -1.47 -0.79 -17.90
CA SER A 207 -2.91 -0.52 -17.75
C SER A 207 -3.69 -1.82 -17.62
N ILE A 208 -4.69 -1.82 -16.74
CA ILE A 208 -5.58 -2.98 -16.58
C ILE A 208 -6.42 -3.19 -17.85
N ILE A 209 -6.71 -2.13 -18.60
CA ILE A 209 -7.42 -2.20 -19.89
C ILE A 209 -6.56 -2.95 -20.91
N MET A 210 -5.25 -2.64 -20.98
CA MET A 210 -4.33 -3.40 -21.85
C MET A 210 -4.30 -4.89 -21.49
N LYS A 211 -4.27 -5.22 -20.18
CA LYS A 211 -4.35 -6.62 -19.73
C LYS A 211 -5.69 -7.30 -20.04
N CYS A 212 -6.75 -6.53 -20.27
CA CYS A 212 -8.02 -7.06 -20.75
C CYS A 212 -7.99 -7.29 -22.26
N PHE A 213 -7.30 -6.43 -23.01
CA PHE A 213 -7.11 -6.58 -24.45
C PHE A 213 -6.26 -7.81 -24.83
N GLU A 214 -5.32 -8.21 -23.98
CA GLU A 214 -4.47 -9.39 -24.17
C GLU A 214 -5.15 -10.75 -23.87
N ARG A 215 -6.40 -10.76 -23.41
CA ARG A 215 -7.12 -11.97 -22.93
C ARG A 215 -8.29 -12.34 -23.83
#